data_AF-A0A8S3H2P4-F1
#
_entry.id   AF-A0A8S3H2P4-F1
#
_cell.length_a   1.000
_cell.length_b   1.000
_cell.length_c   1.000
_cell.angle_alpha   90.00
_cell.angle_beta   90.00
_cell.angle_gamma   90.00
#
_symmetry.space_group_name_H-M   'P 1'
#
loop_
_entity.id
_entity.type
_entity.pdbx_description
1 polymer ?
#
loop_
_entity_poly.entity_id
_entity_poly.type
_entity_poly.pdbx_seq_one_letter_code
_entity_poly.pdbx_strand_id
1 'polypeptide(L)'
;MSSIHLSLFCLFVVIYPVHLLDPSCKGNYNTNPIIRDEPTFVSSVPNGKRFVVGTDYTKINIVHVYGGTPYDMGYALGSLMSKELNILIPEYFAYLDKTIEDELKKLPPFVAKWIAELGIPGALDLNYDITRIYTPPWFDEEIRGIAAGSGVSYQNIRRLNLIPELIKAACTVLGAWGESTLTSALLHVRSLDWDDQAPLANYAIVTIYHPNASYEGYTDHFHEFYKQENYKSHVFANIGYLGMIGSIGGYSEASIGLGEKVWITKEQDITTRFGNPWTYVLRDVLQFSHSIDSALTMFTNAHRTCSIHLGLGSYERNVSAMNDENIGFRGIEYSANELNVYNWEDMFDT
;
A
#
# COMPACT_ATOMS: atom_id res chain seq x y z
N MET A 1 42.43 -3.92 33.75
CA MET A 1 41.73 -5.14 34.20
C MET A 1 40.80 -4.74 35.34
N SER A 2 39.52 -4.49 35.06
CA SER A 2 38.52 -4.26 36.12
C SER A 2 37.28 -5.06 35.78
N SER A 3 37.00 -6.08 36.61
CA SER A 3 35.78 -6.86 36.56
C SER A 3 34.58 -6.04 36.98
N ILE A 4 33.63 -5.98 36.05
CA ILE A 4 32.17 -6.10 36.18
C ILE A 4 31.68 -6.42 37.60
N HIS A 5 30.88 -5.51 38.15
CA HIS A 5 29.75 -5.89 39.01
C HIS A 5 28.47 -5.27 38.46
N LEU A 6 27.60 -6.20 38.04
CA LEU A 6 26.25 -6.08 37.57
C LEU A 6 25.36 -5.50 38.68
N SER A 7 24.63 -4.40 38.43
CA SER A 7 23.47 -4.01 39.23
C SER A 7 22.56 -3.04 38.49
N LEU A 8 21.27 -3.40 38.48
CA LEU A 8 20.09 -2.60 38.14
C LEU A 8 19.93 -2.13 36.69
N PHE A 9 19.13 -2.89 35.94
CA PHE A 9 18.14 -2.27 35.07
C PHE A 9 16.77 -2.83 35.47
N CYS A 10 15.97 -2.00 36.14
CA CYS A 10 14.55 -2.28 36.35
C CYS A 10 13.88 -2.36 34.99
N LEU A 11 13.56 -3.58 34.58
CA LEU A 11 12.75 -3.90 33.42
C LEU A 11 11.30 -3.49 33.73
N PHE A 12 10.93 -2.24 33.44
CA PHE A 12 9.52 -1.88 33.35
C PHE A 12 9.00 -2.36 31.99
N VAL A 13 8.60 -3.63 31.93
CA VAL A 13 7.74 -4.13 30.86
C VAL A 13 6.33 -3.66 31.18
N VAL A 14 5.89 -2.58 30.54
CA VAL A 14 4.45 -2.33 30.44
C VAL A 14 3.95 -3.22 29.33
N ILE A 15 3.58 -4.45 29.68
CA ILE A 15 2.66 -5.24 28.88
C ILE A 15 1.32 -4.52 29.03
N TYR A 16 0.91 -3.72 28.04
CA TYR A 16 -0.51 -3.50 27.88
C TYR A 16 -1.09 -4.79 27.33
N PRO A 17 -1.93 -5.51 28.09
CA PRO A 17 -2.68 -6.60 27.51
C PRO A 17 -3.57 -6.03 26.40
N VAL A 18 -3.85 -6.86 25.39
CA VAL A 18 -4.86 -6.64 24.33
C VAL A 18 -6.28 -6.44 24.92
N HIS A 19 -6.43 -6.34 26.25
CA HIS A 19 -7.67 -6.03 26.97
C HIS A 19 -8.17 -4.59 26.83
N LEU A 20 -7.52 -3.72 26.06
CA LEU A 20 -8.08 -2.39 25.74
C LEU A 20 -9.03 -2.38 24.52
N LEU A 21 -9.10 -3.48 23.76
CA LEU A 21 -10.27 -3.72 22.93
C LEU A 21 -11.31 -4.36 23.84
N ASP A 22 -12.31 -3.58 24.26
CA ASP A 22 -13.49 -4.13 24.90
C ASP A 22 -14.08 -5.20 23.97
N PRO A 23 -14.03 -6.50 24.33
CA PRO A 23 -14.61 -7.57 23.50
C PRO A 23 -16.14 -7.43 23.40
N SER A 24 -16.74 -6.50 24.15
CA SER A 24 -18.14 -6.10 24.06
C SER A 24 -18.41 -5.02 23.01
N CYS A 25 -17.38 -4.43 22.39
CA CYS A 25 -17.56 -3.53 21.25
C CYS A 25 -18.11 -4.35 20.08
N LYS A 26 -19.43 -4.38 19.94
CA LYS A 26 -20.13 -5.14 18.89
C LYS A 26 -19.89 -4.58 17.48
N GLY A 27 -19.07 -3.54 17.35
CA GLY A 27 -19.08 -2.63 16.20
C GLY A 27 -20.46 -2.00 16.01
N ASN A 28 -20.56 -1.07 15.08
CA ASN A 28 -21.85 -0.71 14.53
C ASN A 28 -21.94 -1.35 13.14
N TYR A 29 -23.09 -1.93 12.81
CA TYR A 29 -23.32 -2.37 11.44
C TYR A 29 -23.13 -1.17 10.51
N ASN A 30 -22.26 -1.33 9.52
CA ASN A 30 -22.15 -0.35 8.46
C ASN A 30 -23.45 -0.40 7.65
N THR A 31 -24.33 0.57 7.91
CA THR A 31 -25.62 0.73 7.23
C THR A 31 -25.53 1.71 6.06
N ASN A 32 -24.31 2.16 5.72
CA ASN A 32 -24.09 3.04 4.59
C ASN A 32 -24.54 2.30 3.32
N PRO A 33 -25.28 2.96 2.43
CA PRO A 33 -25.67 2.35 1.17
C PRO A 33 -24.44 2.04 0.33
N ILE A 34 -24.51 0.97 -0.45
CA ILE A 34 -23.56 0.77 -1.56
C ILE A 34 -23.73 1.95 -2.51
N ILE A 35 -22.64 2.68 -2.77
CA ILE A 35 -22.65 3.77 -3.75
C ILE A 35 -22.84 3.14 -5.13
N ARG A 36 -23.98 3.44 -5.75
CA ARG A 36 -24.37 2.97 -7.10
C ARG A 36 -24.46 4.10 -8.13
N ASP A 37 -24.23 5.33 -7.68
CA ASP A 37 -24.34 6.51 -8.53
C ASP A 37 -23.24 6.52 -9.57
N GLU A 38 -23.58 6.97 -10.78
CA GLU A 38 -22.60 7.23 -11.82
C GLU A 38 -21.64 8.36 -11.37
N PRO A 39 -20.32 8.20 -11.56
CA PRO A 39 -19.37 9.24 -11.21
C PRO A 39 -19.68 10.57 -11.90
N THR A 40 -19.79 11.62 -11.10
CA THR A 40 -20.02 12.99 -11.61
C THR A 40 -18.70 13.63 -11.98
N PHE A 41 -18.59 14.12 -13.22
CA PHE A 41 -17.41 14.86 -13.68
C PHE A 41 -17.21 16.16 -12.89
N VAL A 42 -15.97 16.43 -12.49
CA VAL A 42 -15.59 17.64 -11.75
C VAL A 42 -14.69 18.54 -12.59
N SER A 43 -13.58 17.99 -13.10
CA SER A 43 -12.58 18.77 -13.84
C SER A 43 -11.67 17.89 -14.69
N SER A 44 -10.93 18.51 -15.59
CA SER A 44 -9.92 17.86 -16.42
C SER A 44 -8.71 18.76 -16.61
N VAL A 45 -7.55 18.14 -16.78
CA VAL A 45 -6.28 18.75 -17.18
C VAL A 45 -5.72 17.92 -18.34
N PRO A 46 -4.66 18.37 -19.06
CA PRO A 46 -3.94 17.44 -19.91
C PRO A 46 -3.59 16.19 -19.11
N ASN A 47 -3.77 15.00 -19.70
CA ASN A 47 -3.39 13.74 -19.08
C ASN A 47 -4.22 13.30 -17.84
N GLY A 48 -5.35 13.96 -17.52
CA GLY A 48 -6.21 13.47 -16.44
C GLY A 48 -7.62 14.04 -16.34
N LYS A 49 -8.48 13.30 -15.65
CA LYS A 49 -9.88 13.67 -15.36
C LYS A 49 -10.25 13.31 -13.93
N ARG A 50 -10.97 14.20 -13.26
CA ARG A 50 -11.48 14.01 -11.90
C ARG A 50 -13.00 13.84 -11.91
N PHE A 51 -13.45 12.85 -11.19
CA PHE A 51 -14.85 12.56 -10.91
C PHE A 51 -15.06 12.42 -9.40
N VAL A 52 -16.32 12.47 -8.97
CA VAL A 52 -16.74 12.22 -7.60
C VAL A 52 -17.94 11.28 -7.58
N VAL A 53 -17.95 10.37 -6.61
CA VAL A 53 -19.09 9.50 -6.26
C VAL A 53 -19.42 9.66 -4.78
N GLY A 54 -20.64 9.28 -4.39
CA GLY A 54 -21.12 9.36 -3.00
C GLY A 54 -21.44 10.79 -2.55
N THR A 55 -21.97 10.90 -1.33
CA THR A 55 -22.40 12.17 -0.72
C THR A 55 -21.84 12.32 0.68
N ASP A 56 -21.68 13.57 1.11
CA ASP A 56 -21.23 13.93 2.47
C ASP A 56 -19.96 13.15 2.90
N TYR A 57 -20.07 12.33 3.94
CA TYR A 57 -18.97 11.53 4.50
C TYR A 57 -18.57 10.33 3.63
N THR A 58 -19.40 9.93 2.65
CA THR A 58 -19.10 8.83 1.71
C THR A 58 -18.52 9.32 0.39
N LYS A 59 -18.23 10.62 0.28
CA LYS A 59 -17.72 11.23 -0.94
C LYS A 59 -16.30 10.73 -1.24
N ILE A 60 -16.13 10.14 -2.43
CA ILE A 60 -14.84 9.61 -2.90
C ILE A 60 -14.47 10.29 -4.22
N ASN A 61 -13.22 10.74 -4.32
CA ASN A 61 -12.67 11.20 -5.59
C ASN A 61 -12.23 10.00 -6.43
N ILE A 62 -12.62 9.98 -7.70
CA ILE A 62 -12.11 9.04 -8.71
C ILE A 62 -11.31 9.84 -9.72
N VAL A 63 -10.00 9.64 -9.77
CA VAL A 63 -9.10 10.40 -10.64
C VAL A 63 -8.48 9.47 -11.66
N HIS A 64 -8.80 9.69 -12.94
CA HIS A 64 -8.13 8.99 -14.04
C HIS A 64 -6.89 9.77 -14.46
N VAL A 65 -5.77 9.08 -14.55
CA VAL A 65 -4.50 9.62 -15.07
C VAL A 65 -3.99 8.74 -16.20
N TYR A 66 -3.46 9.38 -17.23
CA TYR A 66 -2.94 8.75 -18.44
C TYR A 66 -1.74 9.55 -18.94
N GLY A 67 -0.95 9.04 -19.87
CA GLY A 67 0.21 9.76 -20.39
C GLY A 67 1.27 8.85 -20.99
N GLY A 68 2.35 9.46 -21.50
CA GLY A 68 3.49 8.72 -22.04
C GLY A 68 4.48 8.27 -20.96
N THR A 69 4.49 8.97 -19.81
CA THR A 69 5.46 8.75 -18.73
C THR A 69 4.79 8.72 -17.35
N PRO A 70 5.44 8.14 -16.32
CA PRO A 70 4.99 8.26 -14.94
C PRO A 70 4.89 9.73 -14.49
N TYR A 71 5.81 10.58 -14.96
CA TYR A 71 5.76 12.03 -14.70
C TYR A 71 4.46 12.67 -15.21
N ASP A 72 3.99 12.32 -16.41
CA ASP A 72 2.75 12.88 -16.97
C ASP A 72 1.54 12.55 -16.09
N MET A 73 1.45 11.30 -15.64
CA MET A 73 0.36 10.84 -14.76
C MET A 73 0.44 11.53 -13.39
N GLY A 74 1.64 11.65 -12.83
CA GLY A 74 1.88 12.36 -11.58
C GLY A 74 1.51 13.84 -11.70
N TYR A 75 1.90 14.51 -12.80
CA TYR A 75 1.57 15.91 -13.06
C TYR A 75 0.07 16.12 -13.13
N ALA A 76 -0.64 15.24 -13.86
CA ALA A 76 -2.09 15.29 -13.95
C ALA A 76 -2.76 15.12 -12.58
N LEU A 77 -2.35 14.14 -11.77
CA LEU A 77 -2.86 13.94 -10.41
C LEU A 77 -2.61 15.18 -9.54
N GLY A 78 -1.37 15.66 -9.54
CA GLY A 78 -0.94 16.83 -8.79
C GLY A 78 -1.75 18.09 -9.15
N SER A 79 -2.02 18.32 -10.44
CA SER A 79 -2.80 19.47 -10.89
C SER A 79 -4.29 19.36 -10.58
N LEU A 80 -4.90 18.18 -10.71
CA LEU A 80 -6.32 17.97 -10.41
C LEU A 80 -6.64 18.08 -8.92
N MET A 81 -5.65 17.74 -8.07
CA MET A 81 -5.79 17.65 -6.62
C MET A 81 -4.88 18.64 -5.89
N SER A 82 -4.42 19.70 -6.57
CA SER A 82 -3.45 20.65 -6.03
C SER A 82 -3.94 21.30 -4.73
N LYS A 83 -5.22 21.71 -4.68
CA LYS A 83 -5.78 22.36 -3.49
C LYS A 83 -5.77 21.43 -2.29
N GLU A 84 -6.22 20.20 -2.48
CA GLU A 84 -6.28 19.17 -1.46
C GLU A 84 -4.88 18.77 -0.98
N LEU A 85 -3.92 18.58 -1.89
CA LEU A 85 -2.53 18.25 -1.55
C LEU A 85 -1.85 19.35 -0.72
N ASN A 86 -2.09 20.62 -1.05
CA ASN A 86 -1.51 21.75 -0.31
C ASN A 86 -2.09 21.91 1.11
N ILE A 87 -3.24 21.30 1.40
CA ILE A 87 -3.83 21.26 2.75
C ILE A 87 -3.37 19.99 3.47
N LEU A 88 -3.60 18.83 2.85
CA LEU A 88 -3.33 17.51 3.42
C LEU A 88 -1.89 17.36 3.89
N ILE A 89 -0.92 17.68 3.04
CA ILE A 89 0.49 17.38 3.30
C ILE A 89 1.00 18.11 4.57
N PRO A 90 0.88 19.44 4.70
CA PRO A 90 1.33 20.12 5.92
C PRO A 90 0.54 19.70 7.16
N GLU A 91 -0.79 19.51 7.05
CA GLU A 91 -1.61 19.08 8.19
C GLU A 91 -1.20 17.68 8.68
N TYR A 92 -0.93 16.77 7.75
CA TYR A 92 -0.58 15.40 8.10
C TYR A 92 0.80 15.31 8.78
N PHE A 93 1.81 16.03 8.28
CA PHE A 93 3.11 16.08 8.97
C PHE A 93 3.00 16.75 10.35
N ALA A 94 2.20 17.82 10.49
CA ALA A 94 1.96 18.43 11.79
C ALA A 94 1.19 17.51 12.76
N TYR A 95 0.34 16.63 12.26
CA TYR A 95 -0.32 15.59 13.04
C TYR A 95 0.70 14.53 13.50
N LEU A 96 1.55 14.03 12.60
CA LEU A 96 2.59 13.03 12.92
C LEU A 96 3.57 13.55 13.98
N ASP A 97 4.00 14.80 13.88
CA ASP A 97 4.87 15.42 14.88
C ASP A 97 4.24 15.48 16.28
N LYS A 98 2.91 15.59 16.36
CA LYS A 98 2.17 15.61 17.65
C LYS A 98 1.96 14.22 18.23
N THR A 99 1.81 13.20 17.40
CA THR A 99 1.52 11.82 17.85
C THR A 99 2.77 10.97 18.07
N ILE A 100 3.95 11.48 17.68
CA ILE A 100 5.18 10.69 17.64
C ILE A 100 5.61 10.12 19.00
N GLU A 101 5.38 10.83 20.11
CA GLU A 101 5.79 10.36 21.44
C GLU A 101 5.07 9.06 21.85
N ASP A 102 3.80 8.92 21.46
CA ASP A 102 3.00 7.73 21.74
C ASP A 102 3.32 6.59 20.76
N GLU A 103 3.62 6.93 19.51
CA GLU A 103 3.94 5.96 18.47
C GLU A 103 5.35 5.37 18.61
N LEU A 104 6.34 6.14 19.06
CA LEU A 104 7.73 5.67 19.26
C LEU A 104 7.82 4.39 20.11
N LYS A 105 6.93 4.23 21.09
CA LYS A 105 6.89 3.06 21.98
C LYS A 105 6.42 1.78 21.28
N LYS A 106 5.73 1.91 20.14
CA LYS A 106 5.13 0.82 19.36
C LYS A 106 6.00 0.40 18.17
N LEU A 107 7.01 1.21 17.82
CA LEU A 107 7.85 0.97 16.66
C LEU A 107 9.01 0.01 16.99
N PRO A 108 9.54 -0.70 15.98
CA PRO A 108 10.77 -1.46 16.14
C PRO A 108 11.90 -0.57 16.68
N PRO A 109 12.77 -1.05 17.60
CA PRO A 109 13.75 -0.22 18.29
C PRO A 109 14.67 0.60 17.36
N PHE A 110 15.05 0.04 16.21
CA PHE A 110 15.89 0.74 15.25
C PHE A 110 15.16 1.91 14.56
N VAL A 111 13.86 1.74 14.26
CA VAL A 111 13.01 2.81 13.70
C VAL A 111 12.83 3.92 14.73
N ALA A 112 12.51 3.55 15.96
CA ALA A 112 12.36 4.50 17.06
C ALA A 112 13.64 5.32 17.28
N LYS A 113 14.81 4.67 17.16
CA LYS A 113 16.11 5.35 17.22
C LYS A 113 16.29 6.37 16.08
N TRP A 114 16.00 6.01 14.83
CA TRP A 114 16.11 6.95 13.70
C TRP A 114 15.23 8.18 13.90
N ILE A 115 13.99 7.96 14.33
CA ILE A 115 13.05 9.07 14.57
C ILE A 115 13.53 9.94 15.75
N ALA A 116 14.03 9.33 16.84
CA ALA A 116 14.54 10.08 17.98
C ALA A 116 15.79 10.92 17.62
N GLU A 117 16.65 10.42 16.73
CA GLU A 117 17.90 11.10 16.33
C GLU A 117 17.70 12.13 15.20
N LEU A 118 16.80 11.86 14.25
CA LEU A 118 16.67 12.62 12.99
C LEU A 118 15.31 13.33 12.83
N GLY A 119 14.37 13.08 13.73
CA GLY A 119 12.95 13.40 13.54
C GLY A 119 12.30 12.52 12.46
N ILE A 120 10.97 12.61 12.33
CA ILE A 120 10.22 11.88 11.30
C ILE A 120 10.75 12.20 9.89
N PRO A 121 10.95 13.48 9.49
CA PRO A 121 11.41 13.78 8.13
C PRO A 121 12.79 13.18 7.83
N GLY A 122 13.72 13.23 8.78
CA GLY A 122 15.06 12.67 8.61
C GLY A 122 15.07 11.14 8.60
N ALA A 123 14.23 10.49 9.41
CA ALA A 123 14.06 9.04 9.37
C ALA A 123 13.49 8.56 8.02
N LEU A 124 12.53 9.29 7.46
CA LEU A 124 11.96 8.99 6.13
C LEU A 124 12.97 9.24 5.00
N ASP A 125 13.80 10.28 5.11
CA ASP A 125 14.87 10.54 4.14
C ASP A 125 15.97 9.47 4.19
N LEU A 126 16.35 9.02 5.39
CA LEU A 126 17.27 7.89 5.55
C LEU A 126 16.67 6.61 4.96
N ASN A 127 15.37 6.36 5.19
CA ASN A 127 14.68 5.20 4.61
C ASN A 127 14.68 5.27 3.07
N TYR A 128 14.48 6.45 2.49
CA TYR A 128 14.64 6.65 1.05
C TYR A 128 16.06 6.31 0.59
N ASP A 129 17.09 6.82 1.26
CA ASP A 129 18.48 6.60 0.85
C ASP A 129 18.88 5.12 0.87
N ILE A 130 18.30 4.35 1.80
CA ILE A 130 18.49 2.90 1.91
C ILE A 130 17.73 2.15 0.80
N THR A 131 16.49 2.54 0.54
CA THR A 131 15.58 1.80 -0.36
C THR A 131 15.70 2.20 -1.83
N ARG A 132 16.27 3.38 -2.15
CA ARG A 132 16.36 3.90 -3.53
C ARG A 132 17.15 3.02 -4.48
N ILE A 133 18.10 2.22 -3.98
CA ILE A 133 18.87 1.27 -4.81
C ILE A 133 18.09 -0.01 -5.13
N TYR A 134 16.90 -0.17 -4.57
CA TYR A 134 15.98 -1.27 -4.90
C TYR A 134 14.73 -0.71 -5.60
N THR A 135 14.45 0.58 -5.44
CA THR A 135 13.24 1.22 -5.93
C THR A 135 13.39 1.60 -7.40
N PRO A 136 12.51 1.12 -8.30
CA PRO A 136 12.53 1.55 -9.68
C PRO A 136 12.29 3.06 -9.84
N PRO A 137 12.87 3.69 -10.88
CA PRO A 137 12.86 5.14 -11.01
C PRO A 137 11.47 5.74 -11.26
N TRP A 138 10.50 4.96 -11.76
CA TRP A 138 9.16 5.48 -12.11
C TRP A 138 8.40 6.06 -10.91
N PHE A 139 8.66 5.57 -9.69
CA PHE A 139 8.06 6.14 -8.48
C PHE A 139 8.54 7.58 -8.26
N ASP A 140 9.85 7.83 -8.36
CA ASP A 140 10.41 9.19 -8.23
C ASP A 140 9.98 10.10 -9.38
N GLU A 141 9.82 9.55 -10.59
CA GLU A 141 9.29 10.29 -11.74
C GLU A 141 7.86 10.75 -11.52
N GLU A 142 6.98 9.87 -11.05
CA GLU A 142 5.59 10.18 -10.74
C GLU A 142 5.50 11.18 -9.58
N ILE A 143 6.30 11.00 -8.52
CA ILE A 143 6.37 11.94 -7.39
C ILE A 143 6.85 13.33 -7.87
N ARG A 144 7.83 13.40 -8.78
CA ARG A 144 8.23 14.67 -9.44
C ARG A 144 7.08 15.30 -10.22
N GLY A 145 6.29 14.48 -10.91
CA GLY A 145 5.06 14.91 -11.58
C GLY A 145 4.09 15.55 -10.59
N ILE A 146 3.73 14.83 -9.52
CA ILE A 146 2.79 15.30 -8.48
C ILE A 146 3.26 16.62 -7.89
N ALA A 147 4.55 16.71 -7.54
CA ALA A 147 5.14 17.93 -7.00
C ALA A 147 5.01 19.11 -7.98
N ALA A 148 5.35 18.91 -9.25
CA ALA A 148 5.26 19.94 -10.27
C ALA A 148 3.81 20.36 -10.58
N GLY A 149 2.87 19.41 -10.60
CA GLY A 149 1.46 19.68 -10.85
C GLY A 149 0.74 20.34 -9.68
N SER A 150 1.13 20.02 -8.45
CA SER A 150 0.47 20.50 -7.22
C SER A 150 1.12 21.74 -6.60
N GLY A 151 2.42 21.96 -6.83
CA GLY A 151 3.23 22.95 -6.13
C GLY A 151 3.75 22.50 -4.75
N VAL A 152 3.38 21.29 -4.30
CA VAL A 152 3.93 20.71 -3.06
C VAL A 152 5.38 20.25 -3.29
N SER A 153 6.21 20.31 -2.25
CA SER A 153 7.60 19.87 -2.37
C SER A 153 7.71 18.38 -2.70
N TYR A 154 8.58 18.05 -3.65
CA TYR A 154 8.96 16.66 -3.99
C TYR A 154 9.29 15.84 -2.74
N GLN A 155 10.07 16.41 -1.83
CA GLN A 155 10.50 15.76 -0.59
C GLN A 155 9.32 15.34 0.28
N ASN A 156 8.28 16.18 0.43
CA ASN A 156 7.15 15.85 1.29
C ASN A 156 6.24 14.80 0.65
N ILE A 157 6.02 14.83 -0.66
CA ILE A 157 5.28 13.76 -1.35
C ILE A 157 6.03 12.43 -1.27
N ARG A 158 7.36 12.46 -1.44
CA ARG A 158 8.21 11.27 -1.26
C ARG A 158 8.12 10.71 0.15
N ARG A 159 8.26 11.57 1.16
CA ARG A 159 8.15 11.18 2.58
C ARG A 159 6.79 10.56 2.88
N LEU A 160 5.69 11.14 2.38
CA LEU A 160 4.35 10.57 2.52
C LEU A 160 4.30 9.10 2.05
N ASN A 161 4.90 8.81 0.90
CA ASN A 161 4.89 7.47 0.31
C ASN A 161 5.73 6.44 1.08
N LEU A 162 6.67 6.88 1.92
CA LEU A 162 7.53 6.01 2.73
C LEU A 162 7.05 5.83 4.17
N ILE A 163 5.97 6.52 4.58
CA ILE A 163 5.38 6.32 5.90
C ILE A 163 4.93 4.87 6.14
N PRO A 164 4.24 4.19 5.21
CA PRO A 164 3.82 2.80 5.42
C PRO A 164 4.99 1.83 5.60
N GLU A 165 6.16 2.13 5.02
CA GLU A 165 7.39 1.37 5.21
C GLU A 165 7.96 1.55 6.64
N LEU A 166 7.65 2.68 7.29
CA LEU A 166 8.08 2.98 8.64
C LEU A 166 7.18 2.35 9.69
N ILE A 167 5.85 2.46 9.53
CA ILE A 167 4.88 2.16 10.60
C ILE A 167 3.89 1.01 10.33
N LYS A 168 3.80 0.49 9.08
CA LYS A 168 2.82 -0.52 8.62
C LYS A 168 1.34 -0.12 8.84
N ALA A 169 0.40 -0.76 8.15
CA ALA A 169 -1.03 -0.42 8.21
C ALA A 169 -1.86 -1.53 8.85
N ALA A 170 -2.77 -1.19 9.77
CA ALA A 170 -3.73 -2.15 10.32
C ALA A 170 -4.90 -2.33 9.34
N CYS A 171 -5.25 -3.57 9.01
CA CYS A 171 -6.30 -3.87 8.03
C CYS A 171 -6.97 -5.23 8.31
N THR A 172 -8.03 -5.52 7.55
CA THR A 172 -8.59 -6.86 7.35
C THR A 172 -8.67 -7.15 5.85
N VAL A 173 -8.36 -8.40 5.45
CA VAL A 173 -8.50 -8.88 4.07
C VAL A 173 -9.26 -10.20 4.10
N LEU A 174 -10.20 -10.37 3.17
CA LEU A 174 -11.04 -11.55 3.04
C LEU A 174 -11.27 -11.88 1.56
N GLY A 175 -11.19 -13.17 1.22
CA GLY A 175 -11.65 -13.72 -0.04
C GLY A 175 -12.77 -14.72 0.22
N ALA A 176 -13.88 -14.62 -0.50
CA ALA A 176 -14.96 -15.61 -0.51
C ALA A 176 -15.40 -15.89 -1.94
N TRP A 177 -15.52 -17.15 -2.34
CA TRP A 177 -15.95 -17.58 -3.68
C TRP A 177 -16.63 -18.95 -3.62
N GLY A 178 -17.06 -19.49 -4.78
CA GLY A 178 -17.68 -20.81 -4.86
C GLY A 178 -19.00 -20.89 -4.09
N GLU A 179 -19.16 -21.89 -3.23
CA GLU A 179 -20.38 -22.06 -2.42
C GLU A 179 -20.54 -20.98 -1.34
N SER A 180 -19.49 -20.20 -1.06
CA SER A 180 -19.53 -19.11 -0.09
C SER A 180 -20.17 -17.82 -0.65
N THR A 181 -20.49 -17.75 -1.95
CA THR A 181 -21.07 -16.56 -2.59
C THR A 181 -22.27 -16.91 -3.47
N LEU A 182 -23.26 -16.01 -3.55
CA LEU A 182 -24.50 -16.24 -4.30
C LEU A 182 -24.29 -16.46 -5.81
N THR A 183 -23.19 -15.94 -6.36
CA THR A 183 -22.86 -16.02 -7.79
C THR A 183 -21.67 -16.93 -8.07
N SER A 184 -21.11 -17.57 -7.04
CA SER A 184 -19.84 -18.29 -7.06
C SER A 184 -18.61 -17.45 -7.47
N ALA A 185 -18.79 -16.18 -7.80
CA ALA A 185 -17.72 -15.24 -8.09
C ALA A 185 -16.91 -14.91 -6.82
N LEU A 186 -15.65 -14.51 -7.02
CA LEU A 186 -14.81 -13.99 -5.94
C LEU A 186 -15.30 -12.64 -5.45
N LEU A 187 -15.65 -12.59 -4.17
CA LEU A 187 -15.74 -11.38 -3.38
C LEU A 187 -14.42 -11.21 -2.64
N HIS A 188 -13.62 -10.24 -3.08
CA HIS A 188 -12.41 -9.82 -2.38
C HIS A 188 -12.73 -8.54 -1.61
N VAL A 189 -12.69 -8.64 -0.28
CA VAL A 189 -13.00 -7.55 0.64
C VAL A 189 -11.72 -7.14 1.37
N ARG A 190 -11.54 -5.82 1.52
CA ARG A 190 -10.48 -5.24 2.34
C ARG A 190 -11.02 -4.08 3.15
N SER A 191 -10.66 -4.01 4.42
CA SER A 191 -10.83 -2.83 5.28
C SER A 191 -9.46 -2.28 5.67
N LEU A 192 -9.33 -0.96 5.75
CA LEU A 192 -8.14 -0.27 6.22
C LEU A 192 -8.50 0.49 7.48
N ASP A 193 -7.76 0.22 8.54
CA ASP A 193 -7.90 0.92 9.82
C ASP A 193 -6.82 2.00 9.86
N TRP A 194 -7.27 3.25 9.89
CA TRP A 194 -6.42 4.42 10.06
C TRP A 194 -7.02 5.30 11.15
N ASP A 195 -6.19 6.07 11.85
CA ASP A 195 -6.70 7.02 12.84
C ASP A 195 -7.64 8.01 12.14
N ASP A 196 -8.88 8.07 12.62
CA ASP A 196 -9.93 8.94 12.08
C ASP A 196 -9.66 10.43 12.37
N GLN A 197 -8.76 10.71 13.32
CA GLN A 197 -8.24 12.06 13.59
C GLN A 197 -7.05 12.43 12.69
N ALA A 198 -6.44 11.46 11.99
CA ALA A 198 -5.37 11.79 11.06
C ALA A 198 -5.95 12.53 9.85
N PRO A 199 -5.39 13.69 9.45
CA PRO A 199 -5.88 14.46 8.29
C PRO A 199 -6.04 13.60 7.03
N LEU A 200 -5.16 12.62 6.84
CA LEU A 200 -5.17 11.66 5.73
C LEU A 200 -6.52 10.94 5.56
N ALA A 201 -7.23 10.64 6.66
CA ALA A 201 -8.52 9.94 6.64
C ALA A 201 -9.60 10.68 5.83
N ASN A 202 -9.49 12.02 5.70
CA ASN A 202 -10.43 12.85 4.95
C ASN A 202 -10.16 12.86 3.43
N TYR A 203 -9.07 12.26 2.98
CA TYR A 203 -8.59 12.34 1.59
C TYR A 203 -8.43 10.95 0.95
N ALA A 204 -9.37 10.04 1.23
CA ALA A 204 -9.50 8.79 0.51
C ALA A 204 -9.78 9.05 -0.99
N ILE A 205 -9.11 8.29 -1.85
CA ILE A 205 -9.16 8.46 -3.30
C ILE A 205 -9.05 7.10 -3.99
N VAL A 206 -9.68 7.01 -5.17
CA VAL A 206 -9.40 5.97 -6.16
C VAL A 206 -8.69 6.62 -7.34
N THR A 207 -7.42 6.29 -7.53
CA THR A 207 -6.67 6.75 -8.70
C THR A 207 -6.66 5.63 -9.74
N ILE A 208 -7.27 5.87 -10.90
CA ILE A 208 -7.29 4.94 -12.03
C ILE A 208 -6.16 5.32 -12.99
N TYR A 209 -5.18 4.44 -13.08
CA TYR A 209 -4.03 4.63 -13.94
C TYR A 209 -4.25 3.92 -15.26
N HIS A 210 -3.97 4.65 -16.35
CA HIS A 210 -3.93 4.12 -17.71
C HIS A 210 -2.51 4.24 -18.26
N PRO A 211 -1.59 3.37 -17.80
CA PRO A 211 -0.21 3.40 -18.26
C PRO A 211 -0.15 3.01 -19.74
N ASN A 212 0.34 3.92 -20.59
CA ASN A 212 0.57 3.64 -22.01
C ASN A 212 2.00 3.15 -22.29
N ALA A 213 2.83 3.04 -21.25
CA ALA A 213 4.23 2.72 -21.39
C ALA A 213 4.39 1.21 -21.65
N SER A 214 4.94 0.89 -22.83
CA SER A 214 5.74 -0.31 -23.03
C SER A 214 7.04 -0.26 -22.23
N TYR A 215 7.28 0.72 -21.35
CA TYR A 215 8.53 0.97 -20.61
C TYR A 215 9.82 0.82 -21.44
N GLU A 216 9.74 0.98 -22.76
CA GLU A 216 10.88 0.92 -23.67
C GLU A 216 11.84 2.06 -23.29
N GLY A 217 12.99 1.72 -22.70
CA GLY A 217 13.95 2.65 -22.08
C GLY A 217 13.99 2.62 -20.54
N TYR A 218 12.93 2.15 -19.86
CA TYR A 218 12.94 1.83 -18.42
C TYR A 218 13.18 0.34 -18.17
N THR A 219 13.13 -0.51 -19.19
CA THR A 219 13.56 -1.93 -19.15
C THR A 219 14.95 -2.15 -18.61
N ASP A 220 15.80 -1.16 -18.81
CA ASP A 220 17.20 -1.13 -18.40
C ASP A 220 17.32 -0.67 -16.93
N HIS A 221 16.24 -0.10 -16.40
CA HIS A 221 16.08 0.37 -15.01
C HIS A 221 15.09 -0.45 -14.19
N PHE A 222 14.41 -1.44 -14.79
CA PHE A 222 13.90 -2.57 -14.03
C PHE A 222 15.12 -3.14 -13.33
N HIS A 223 15.20 -2.94 -12.02
CA HIS A 223 16.13 -3.71 -11.23
C HIS A 223 15.95 -5.19 -11.62
N GLU A 224 17.07 -5.91 -11.80
CA GLU A 224 17.07 -7.33 -12.17
C GLU A 224 16.14 -8.17 -11.27
N PHE A 225 15.80 -7.63 -10.10
CA PHE A 225 15.06 -8.23 -9.01
C PHE A 225 13.59 -8.60 -9.27
N TYR A 226 12.87 -8.14 -10.30
CA TYR A 226 11.56 -8.75 -10.65
C TYR A 226 11.12 -8.46 -12.10
N LYS A 227 12.09 -8.34 -13.00
CA LYS A 227 11.84 -8.22 -14.43
C LYS A 227 11.07 -9.44 -14.94
N GLN A 228 9.91 -9.21 -15.56
CA GLN A 228 9.20 -10.25 -16.32
C GLN A 228 9.60 -10.18 -17.79
N GLU A 229 9.75 -11.33 -18.45
CA GLU A 229 9.86 -11.38 -19.90
C GLU A 229 8.54 -10.91 -20.53
N ASN A 230 8.61 -10.01 -21.51
CA ASN A 230 7.42 -9.45 -22.20
C ASN A 230 6.41 -8.74 -21.27
N TYR A 231 6.89 -7.95 -20.30
CA TYR A 231 6.01 -7.21 -19.39
C TYR A 231 4.99 -6.37 -20.17
N LYS A 232 3.76 -6.36 -19.67
CA LYS A 232 2.66 -5.54 -20.17
C LYS A 232 2.12 -4.73 -19.00
N SER A 233 1.92 -3.44 -19.22
CA SER A 233 1.22 -2.60 -18.26
C SER A 233 -0.28 -2.79 -18.39
N HIS A 234 -0.95 -2.89 -17.25
CA HIS A 234 -2.39 -3.01 -17.13
C HIS A 234 -2.98 -1.71 -16.58
N VAL A 235 -4.15 -1.32 -17.08
CA VAL A 235 -5.01 -0.33 -16.43
C VAL A 235 -5.37 -0.84 -15.04
N PHE A 236 -5.31 0.03 -14.04
CA PHE A 236 -5.53 -0.40 -12.66
C PHE A 236 -5.97 0.72 -11.73
N ALA A 237 -6.73 0.34 -10.72
CA ALA A 237 -7.20 1.19 -9.64
C ALA A 237 -6.27 1.06 -8.43
N ASN A 238 -5.70 2.19 -7.99
CA ASN A 238 -5.09 2.31 -6.67
C ASN A 238 -6.14 2.84 -5.70
N ILE A 239 -6.39 2.12 -4.61
CA ILE A 239 -7.37 2.49 -3.60
C ILE A 239 -6.61 2.83 -2.32
N GLY A 240 -6.59 4.11 -1.97
CA GLY A 240 -5.81 4.60 -0.84
C GLY A 240 -6.06 6.06 -0.56
N TYR A 241 -4.99 6.79 -0.25
CA TYR A 241 -5.07 8.19 0.12
C TYR A 241 -4.34 9.09 -0.88
N LEU A 242 -4.83 10.32 -0.99
CA LEU A 242 -4.28 11.31 -1.91
C LEU A 242 -2.78 11.55 -1.68
N GLY A 243 -2.01 11.49 -2.76
CA GLY A 243 -0.56 11.65 -2.74
C GLY A 243 0.22 10.36 -2.51
N MET A 244 -0.44 9.27 -2.08
CA MET A 244 0.17 7.94 -2.01
C MET A 244 0.04 7.21 -3.34
N ILE A 245 1.17 6.95 -3.99
CA ILE A 245 1.28 6.25 -5.27
C ILE A 245 1.66 4.78 -5.10
N GLY A 246 2.24 4.41 -3.95
CA GLY A 246 2.32 3.01 -3.54
C GLY A 246 0.92 2.44 -3.32
N SER A 247 0.77 1.12 -3.45
CA SER A 247 -0.51 0.45 -3.25
C SER A 247 -0.59 -0.20 -1.88
N ILE A 248 -1.72 0.02 -1.23
CA ILE A 248 -2.16 -0.69 -0.02
C ILE A 248 -3.41 -1.54 -0.31
N GLY A 249 -3.94 -1.43 -1.52
CA GLY A 249 -5.13 -2.10 -1.98
C GLY A 249 -5.48 -1.63 -3.39
N GLY A 250 -5.94 -2.55 -4.25
CA GLY A 250 -6.29 -2.19 -5.61
C GLY A 250 -6.78 -3.35 -6.46
N TYR A 251 -7.08 -3.03 -7.71
CA TYR A 251 -7.58 -3.98 -8.69
C TYR A 251 -7.15 -3.59 -10.11
N SER A 252 -6.74 -4.54 -10.94
CA SER A 252 -6.30 -4.30 -12.32
C SER A 252 -7.27 -4.88 -13.36
N GLU A 253 -7.19 -4.39 -14.59
CA GLU A 253 -7.96 -4.93 -15.72
C GLU A 253 -7.58 -6.39 -16.06
N ALA A 254 -6.43 -6.86 -15.59
CA ALA A 254 -6.05 -8.27 -15.64
C ALA A 254 -6.77 -9.13 -14.58
N SER A 255 -7.75 -8.55 -13.89
CA SER A 255 -8.52 -9.18 -12.81
C SER A 255 -7.71 -9.55 -11.57
N ILE A 256 -6.56 -8.91 -11.36
CA ILE A 256 -5.76 -9.07 -10.14
C ILE A 256 -6.26 -8.08 -9.08
N GLY A 257 -6.76 -8.61 -7.98
CA GLY A 257 -7.13 -7.86 -6.78
C GLY A 257 -6.13 -8.10 -5.66
N LEU A 258 -5.74 -7.04 -4.97
CA LEU A 258 -4.73 -7.09 -3.92
C LEU A 258 -5.20 -6.32 -2.69
N GLY A 259 -5.00 -6.89 -1.51
CA GLY A 259 -5.19 -6.23 -0.22
C GLY A 259 -4.06 -6.59 0.74
N GLU A 260 -3.73 -5.69 1.65
CA GLU A 260 -2.71 -5.89 2.69
C GLU A 260 -3.35 -5.88 4.09
N LYS A 261 -2.69 -6.54 5.03
CA LYS A 261 -2.92 -6.45 6.48
C LYS A 261 -1.62 -6.57 7.26
N VAL A 262 -1.43 -5.75 8.30
CA VAL A 262 -0.26 -5.90 9.19
C VAL A 262 -0.09 -7.33 9.70
N TRP A 263 1.15 -7.80 9.64
CA TRP A 263 1.62 -8.97 10.37
C TRP A 263 2.42 -8.50 11.58
N ILE A 264 1.81 -8.61 12.77
CA ILE A 264 2.47 -8.30 14.04
C ILE A 264 3.14 -9.57 14.53
N THR A 265 4.43 -9.69 14.25
CA THR A 265 5.30 -10.76 14.73
C THR A 265 6.24 -10.23 15.81
N LYS A 266 6.64 -11.10 16.74
CA LYS A 266 7.69 -10.82 17.73
C LYS A 266 9.09 -11.13 17.19
N GLU A 267 9.16 -11.79 16.05
CA GLU A 267 10.39 -12.20 15.40
C GLU A 267 11.02 -10.99 14.68
N GLN A 268 12.14 -10.53 15.23
CA GLN A 268 12.82 -9.34 14.71
C GLN A 268 13.65 -9.65 13.46
N ASP A 269 13.96 -10.93 13.23
CA ASP A 269 14.82 -11.40 12.15
C ASP A 269 14.10 -11.59 10.82
N ILE A 270 12.76 -11.58 10.76
CA ILE A 270 12.03 -11.73 9.49
C ILE A 270 11.78 -10.40 8.76
N THR A 271 12.29 -9.27 9.27
CA THR A 271 12.11 -7.95 8.64
C THR A 271 13.44 -7.24 8.40
N THR A 272 13.48 -6.40 7.36
CA THR A 272 14.59 -5.51 7.03
C THR A 272 14.08 -4.17 6.53
N ARG A 273 14.99 -3.21 6.29
CA ARG A 273 14.73 -1.99 5.51
C ARG A 273 15.58 -1.91 4.24
N PHE A 274 16.48 -2.88 4.04
CA PHE A 274 17.32 -2.97 2.86
C PHE A 274 16.59 -3.74 1.76
N GLY A 275 15.67 -3.08 1.07
CA GLY A 275 14.89 -3.72 0.03
C GLY A 275 13.89 -2.78 -0.65
N ASN A 276 13.02 -3.38 -1.46
CA ASN A 276 11.89 -2.74 -2.10
C ASN A 276 10.85 -2.33 -1.06
N PRO A 277 10.45 -1.05 -0.99
CA PRO A 277 9.32 -0.63 -0.17
C PRO A 277 8.07 -1.45 -0.53
N TRP A 278 7.41 -2.03 0.47
CA TRP A 278 6.38 -3.05 0.21
C TRP A 278 5.21 -2.50 -0.61
N THR A 279 4.80 -1.25 -0.37
CA THR A 279 3.72 -0.59 -1.12
C THR A 279 4.04 -0.41 -2.60
N TYR A 280 5.32 -0.24 -2.94
CA TYR A 280 5.78 -0.13 -4.32
C TYR A 280 5.76 -1.49 -5.02
N VAL A 281 6.16 -2.57 -4.34
CA VAL A 281 6.01 -3.94 -4.86
C VAL A 281 4.54 -4.25 -5.15
N LEU A 282 3.63 -3.92 -4.22
CA LEU A 282 2.20 -4.15 -4.41
C LEU A 282 1.64 -3.36 -5.60
N ARG A 283 2.12 -2.12 -5.76
CA ARG A 283 1.74 -1.26 -6.89
C ARG A 283 2.16 -1.85 -8.22
N ASP A 284 3.41 -2.30 -8.31
CA ASP A 284 3.95 -2.92 -9.52
C ASP A 284 3.25 -4.25 -9.81
N VAL A 285 2.91 -5.05 -8.81
CA VAL A 285 2.11 -6.28 -9.01
C VAL A 285 0.77 -5.96 -9.65
N LEU A 286 0.03 -4.97 -9.15
CA LEU A 286 -1.24 -4.58 -9.78
C LEU A 286 -1.05 -4.09 -11.22
N GLN A 287 0.08 -3.45 -11.51
CA GLN A 287 0.35 -2.91 -12.84
C GLN A 287 0.79 -3.96 -13.85
N PHE A 288 1.63 -4.91 -13.45
CA PHE A 288 2.39 -5.76 -14.37
C PHE A 288 2.01 -7.23 -14.34
N SER A 289 1.39 -7.71 -13.27
CA SER A 289 0.94 -9.10 -13.21
C SER A 289 -0.34 -9.32 -14.00
N HIS A 290 -0.46 -10.52 -14.56
CA HIS A 290 -1.61 -10.94 -15.38
C HIS A 290 -2.25 -12.26 -14.89
N SER A 291 -1.72 -12.83 -13.82
CA SER A 291 -2.17 -14.07 -13.18
C SER A 291 -1.66 -14.14 -11.74
N ILE A 292 -2.19 -15.05 -10.93
CA ILE A 292 -1.66 -15.32 -9.58
C ILE A 292 -0.18 -15.71 -9.65
N ASP A 293 0.19 -16.59 -10.58
CA ASP A 293 1.57 -17.08 -10.70
C ASP A 293 2.56 -15.97 -11.06
N SER A 294 2.17 -15.07 -11.97
CA SER A 294 3.01 -13.92 -12.33
C SER A 294 3.17 -12.95 -11.15
N ALA A 295 2.12 -12.74 -10.35
CA ALA A 295 2.18 -11.96 -9.11
C ALA A 295 3.06 -12.61 -8.04
N LEU A 296 2.91 -13.92 -7.81
CA LEU A 296 3.74 -14.70 -6.87
C LEU A 296 5.21 -14.70 -7.29
N THR A 297 5.50 -14.75 -8.59
CA THR A 297 6.86 -14.63 -9.13
C THR A 297 7.45 -13.25 -8.79
N MET A 298 6.68 -12.17 -8.96
CA MET A 298 7.13 -10.82 -8.58
C MET A 298 7.40 -10.71 -7.08
N PHE A 299 6.51 -11.25 -6.23
CA PHE A 299 6.73 -11.27 -4.78
C PHE A 299 7.96 -12.09 -4.39
N THR A 300 8.19 -13.22 -5.06
CA THR A 300 9.34 -14.12 -4.81
C THR A 300 10.65 -13.42 -5.10
N ASN A 301 10.73 -12.68 -6.20
CA ASN A 301 11.98 -12.07 -6.66
C ASN A 301 12.26 -10.71 -5.97
N ALA A 302 11.23 -10.03 -5.46
CA ALA A 302 11.39 -8.78 -4.72
C ALA A 302 12.32 -8.91 -3.50
N HIS A 303 13.14 -7.89 -3.26
CA HIS A 303 13.89 -7.74 -2.00
C HIS A 303 12.93 -7.21 -0.94
N ARG A 304 12.15 -8.08 -0.32
CA ARG A 304 11.08 -7.70 0.61
C ARG A 304 11.65 -7.10 1.90
N THR A 305 10.87 -6.24 2.56
CA THR A 305 11.32 -5.49 3.75
C THR A 305 10.49 -5.79 5.00
N CYS A 306 9.23 -5.42 4.98
CA CYS A 306 8.32 -5.46 6.12
C CYS A 306 7.52 -6.77 6.18
N SER A 307 7.15 -7.18 7.40
CA SER A 307 6.20 -8.27 7.63
C SER A 307 4.75 -7.78 7.51
N ILE A 308 4.05 -8.27 6.50
CA ILE A 308 2.63 -8.03 6.21
C ILE A 308 1.97 -9.33 5.73
N HIS A 309 0.66 -9.41 5.85
CA HIS A 309 -0.16 -10.38 5.16
C HIS A 309 -0.72 -9.75 3.89
N LEU A 310 -0.84 -10.55 2.83
CA LEU A 310 -1.51 -10.14 1.61
C LEU A 310 -2.69 -11.08 1.32
N GLY A 311 -3.76 -10.53 0.78
CA GLY A 311 -4.76 -11.28 0.02
C GLY A 311 -4.56 -10.99 -1.46
N LEU A 312 -4.31 -12.04 -2.23
CA LEU A 312 -4.14 -11.98 -3.69
C LEU A 312 -5.30 -12.74 -4.34
N GLY A 313 -6.19 -12.00 -5.00
CA GLY A 313 -7.32 -12.56 -5.74
C GLY A 313 -7.12 -12.45 -7.24
N SER A 314 -7.55 -13.46 -7.99
CA SER A 314 -7.67 -13.41 -9.45
C SER A 314 -8.96 -14.05 -9.93
N TYR A 315 -9.45 -13.56 -11.07
CA TYR A 315 -10.48 -14.22 -11.86
C TYR A 315 -9.95 -14.44 -13.28
N GLU A 316 -9.71 -15.69 -13.66
CA GLU A 316 -9.28 -16.01 -15.01
C GLU A 316 -10.50 -16.16 -15.94
N ARG A 317 -10.68 -15.17 -16.81
CA ARG A 317 -11.63 -15.27 -17.93
C ARG A 317 -11.03 -16.25 -18.95
N ASN A 318 -11.47 -17.51 -18.92
CA ASN A 318 -11.20 -18.61 -19.87
C ASN A 318 -10.14 -19.63 -19.45
N VAL A 319 -10.41 -20.44 -18.42
CA VAL A 319 -9.65 -21.69 -18.25
C VAL A 319 -10.39 -22.84 -18.93
N SER A 320 -9.76 -23.41 -19.96
CA SER A 320 -10.18 -24.65 -20.63
C SER A 320 -9.52 -25.91 -20.02
N ALA A 321 -8.72 -25.75 -18.97
CA ALA A 321 -8.01 -26.85 -18.32
C ALA A 321 -8.81 -27.38 -17.13
N MET A 322 -8.99 -28.71 -17.07
CA MET A 322 -9.76 -29.41 -16.03
C MET A 322 -9.19 -29.28 -14.60
N ASN A 323 -8.02 -28.65 -14.41
CA ASN A 323 -7.26 -28.66 -13.16
C ASN A 323 -6.86 -27.28 -12.62
N ASP A 324 -7.18 -26.18 -13.32
CA ASP A 324 -6.90 -24.82 -12.84
C ASP A 324 -8.20 -24.21 -12.30
N GLU A 325 -8.17 -23.74 -11.05
CA GLU A 325 -9.27 -22.99 -10.47
C GLU A 325 -9.42 -21.66 -11.24
N ASN A 326 -10.47 -21.52 -12.06
CA ASN A 326 -10.86 -20.27 -12.74
C ASN A 326 -10.92 -19.03 -11.83
N ILE A 327 -10.96 -19.24 -10.51
CA ILE A 327 -11.09 -18.25 -9.47
C ILE A 327 -10.11 -18.63 -8.37
N GLY A 328 -9.13 -17.77 -8.09
CA GLY A 328 -8.13 -18.05 -7.07
C GLY A 328 -8.07 -16.92 -6.05
N PHE A 329 -7.95 -17.29 -4.78
CA PHE A 329 -7.51 -16.39 -3.73
C PHE A 329 -6.35 -17.06 -2.98
N ARG A 330 -5.34 -16.27 -2.62
CA ARG A 330 -4.21 -16.71 -1.80
C ARG A 330 -4.07 -15.78 -0.61
N GLY A 331 -3.99 -16.36 0.58
CA GLY A 331 -3.41 -15.70 1.74
C GLY A 331 -1.90 -15.79 1.64
N ILE A 332 -1.18 -14.72 1.92
CA ILE A 332 0.29 -14.71 1.80
C ILE A 332 0.87 -14.07 3.04
N GLU A 333 1.79 -14.75 3.71
CA GLU A 333 2.71 -14.14 4.65
C GLU A 333 3.89 -13.59 3.85
N TYR A 334 4.08 -12.27 3.90
CA TYR A 334 5.11 -11.55 3.16
C TYR A 334 6.06 -10.91 4.17
N SER A 335 7.34 -11.26 4.13
CA SER A 335 8.38 -10.63 4.94
C SER A 335 9.72 -10.62 4.20
N ALA A 336 10.78 -10.09 4.82
CA ALA A 336 12.10 -10.10 4.22
C ALA A 336 12.62 -11.52 3.96
N ASN A 337 12.36 -12.43 4.91
CA ASN A 337 12.91 -13.78 4.89
C ASN A 337 11.87 -14.86 4.60
N GLU A 338 10.58 -14.52 4.58
CA GLU A 338 9.49 -15.49 4.44
C GLU A 338 8.52 -15.06 3.33
N LEU A 339 8.03 -16.06 2.60
CA LEU A 339 6.94 -15.94 1.65
C LEU A 339 6.12 -17.24 1.69
N ASN A 340 5.25 -17.36 2.69
CA ASN A 340 4.37 -18.52 2.80
C ASN A 340 3.07 -18.21 2.06
N VAL A 341 2.67 -19.11 1.17
CA VAL A 341 1.48 -18.94 0.32
C VAL A 341 0.47 -20.00 0.72
N TYR A 342 -0.72 -19.55 1.10
CA TYR A 342 -1.82 -20.38 1.57
C TYR A 342 -2.94 -20.36 0.56
N ASN A 343 -3.34 -21.54 0.09
CA ASN A 343 -4.60 -21.74 -0.60
C ASN A 343 -5.75 -21.87 0.42
N TRP A 344 -6.97 -22.10 -0.06
CA TRP A 344 -8.13 -22.20 0.82
C TRP A 344 -8.11 -23.47 1.69
N GLU A 345 -7.57 -24.58 1.20
CA GLU A 345 -7.42 -25.83 1.96
C GLU A 345 -6.46 -25.62 3.13
N ASP A 346 -5.31 -24.97 2.87
CA ASP A 346 -4.30 -24.66 3.89
C ASP A 346 -4.89 -23.80 5.02
N MET A 347 -5.78 -22.86 4.69
CA MET A 347 -6.41 -21.95 5.65
C MET A 347 -7.54 -22.60 6.48
N PHE A 348 -8.04 -23.77 6.06
CA PHE A 348 -9.07 -24.52 6.81
C PHE A 348 -8.45 -25.45 7.86
N ASP A 349 -7.24 -25.94 7.63
CA ASP A 349 -6.57 -26.94 8.48
C ASP A 349 -5.64 -26.33 9.56
N THR A 350 -5.59 -24.99 9.65
CA THR A 350 -4.94 -24.22 10.74
C THR A 350 -5.92 -23.77 11.81
#